data_AF-J7RBI8-F1
#
_entry.id   AF-J7RBI8-F1
#
_cell.length_a   1.000
_cell.length_b   1.000
_cell.length_c   1.000
_cell.angle_alpha   90.00
_cell.angle_beta   90.00
_cell.angle_gamma   90.00
#
_symmetry.space_group_name_H-M   'P 1'
#
loop_
_entity.id
_entity.type
_entity.pdbx_description
1 polymer ?
#
loop_
_entity_poly.entity_id
_entity_poly.type
_entity_poly.pdbx_seq_one_letter_code
_entity_poly.pdbx_strand_id
1 'polypeptide(L)'
;MLGIGVDLVYLPRISKLIAKYKGSSTLNAICGKFMCAQEQAHMGQLLLSGDATRTVQYMAGVWAAKEAVYKALSCFVPSNALPPAQTVYSQLMHKHNVGKCPTLSTLESFPQLYPQHEQFYSKYILPSRMLLSISHDGDYLIAYTTVSKK
;
A
#
# COMPACT_ATOMS: atom_id res chain seq x y z
N MET A 1 16.80 2.79 13.56
CA MET A 1 15.41 2.46 13.18
C MET A 1 14.55 3.68 13.48
N LEU A 2 13.70 4.12 12.55
CA LEU A 2 12.85 5.32 12.70
C LEU A 2 11.42 4.97 13.11
N GLY A 3 10.86 3.88 12.58
CA GLY A 3 9.49 3.47 12.90
C GLY A 3 9.21 2.04 12.43
N ILE A 4 8.18 1.44 13.02
CA ILE A 4 7.66 0.13 12.66
C ILE A 4 6.15 0.26 12.51
N GLY A 5 5.58 -0.41 11.53
CA GLY A 5 4.14 -0.50 11.38
C GLY A 5 3.72 -1.91 11.02
N VAL A 6 2.55 -2.30 11.52
CA VAL A 6 1.96 -3.62 11.33
C VAL A 6 0.48 -3.45 10.97
N ASP A 7 0.01 -4.24 10.02
CA ASP A 7 -1.41 -4.31 9.67
C ASP A 7 -1.87 -5.74 9.47
N LEU A 8 -3.04 -6.08 10.02
CA LEU A 8 -3.68 -7.38 9.94
C LEU A 8 -5.02 -7.24 9.21
N VAL A 9 -5.19 -8.00 8.15
CA VAL A 9 -6.37 -7.97 7.28
C VAL A 9 -7.10 -9.29 7.34
N TYR A 10 -8.41 -9.22 7.62
CA TYR A 10 -9.32 -10.36 7.53
C TYR A 10 -9.77 -10.58 6.08
N LEU A 11 -9.29 -11.64 5.44
CA LEU A 11 -9.49 -11.93 4.03
C LEU A 11 -10.97 -12.10 3.62
N PRO A 12 -11.84 -12.74 4.43
CA PRO A 12 -13.26 -12.83 4.11
C PRO A 12 -13.97 -11.47 3.97
N ARG A 13 -13.49 -10.41 4.64
CA ARG A 13 -14.01 -9.05 4.43
C ARG A 13 -13.67 -8.54 3.03
N ILE A 14 -12.44 -8.75 2.59
CA ILE A 14 -11.97 -8.36 1.25
C ILE A 14 -12.70 -9.17 0.18
N SER A 15 -12.84 -10.48 0.39
CA SER A 15 -13.60 -11.37 -0.50
C SER A 15 -15.06 -10.92 -0.67
N LYS A 16 -15.76 -10.63 0.43
CA LYS A 16 -17.13 -10.09 0.39
C LYS A 16 -17.20 -8.74 -0.34
N LEU A 17 -16.22 -7.87 -0.16
CA LEU A 17 -16.17 -6.57 -0.81
C LEU A 17 -15.98 -6.71 -2.33
N ILE A 18 -15.05 -7.57 -2.77
CA ILE A 18 -14.83 -7.86 -4.19
C ILE A 18 -16.09 -8.49 -4.79
N ALA A 19 -16.65 -9.52 -4.14
CA ALA A 19 -17.85 -10.21 -4.63
C ALA A 19 -19.04 -9.25 -4.78
N LYS A 20 -19.24 -8.34 -3.82
CA LYS A 20 -20.32 -7.35 -3.83
C LYS A 20 -20.21 -6.35 -4.99
N TYR A 21 -18.99 -5.97 -5.36
CA TYR A 21 -18.75 -4.89 -6.34
C TYR A 21 -18.05 -5.38 -7.62
N LYS A 22 -18.01 -6.69 -7.86
CA LYS A 22 -17.34 -7.26 -9.03
C LYS A 22 -17.94 -6.70 -10.32
N GLY A 23 -17.07 -6.20 -11.21
CA GLY A 23 -17.50 -5.61 -12.48
C GLY A 23 -18.14 -4.23 -12.39
N SER A 24 -18.20 -3.62 -11.19
CA SER A 24 -18.75 -2.27 -11.02
C SER A 24 -17.68 -1.19 -10.95
N SER A 25 -18.06 0.03 -11.33
CA SER A 25 -17.22 1.23 -11.14
C SER A 25 -16.92 1.51 -9.66
N THR A 26 -17.74 1.00 -8.73
CA THR A 26 -17.51 1.14 -7.29
C THR A 26 -16.25 0.41 -6.83
N LEU A 27 -15.99 -0.80 -7.35
CA LEU A 27 -14.75 -1.51 -7.00
C LEU A 27 -13.52 -0.72 -7.48
N ASN A 28 -13.59 -0.18 -8.69
CA ASN A 28 -12.52 0.68 -9.24
C ASN A 28 -12.31 1.93 -8.37
N ALA A 29 -13.39 2.57 -7.93
CA ALA A 29 -13.32 3.73 -7.04
C ALA A 29 -12.72 3.37 -5.67
N ILE A 30 -13.03 2.19 -5.12
CA ILE A 30 -12.42 1.70 -3.88
C ILE A 30 -10.93 1.46 -4.07
N CYS A 31 -10.54 0.73 -5.12
CA CYS A 31 -9.14 0.48 -5.44
C CYS A 31 -8.38 1.80 -5.64
N GLY A 32 -8.96 2.78 -6.34
CA GLY A 32 -8.35 4.09 -6.57
C GLY A 32 -8.05 4.91 -5.31
N LYS A 33 -8.66 4.58 -4.16
CA LYS A 33 -8.34 5.23 -2.88
C LYS A 33 -7.00 4.83 -2.31
N PHE A 34 -6.47 3.67 -2.70
CA PHE A 34 -5.23 3.17 -2.09
C PHE A 34 -4.26 2.51 -3.07
N MET A 35 -4.67 2.19 -4.30
CA MET A 35 -3.81 1.59 -5.32
C MET A 35 -3.32 2.65 -6.32
N CYS A 36 -2.04 2.61 -6.70
CA CYS A 36 -1.51 3.37 -7.82
C CYS A 36 -1.94 2.75 -9.16
N ALA A 37 -1.71 3.44 -10.28
CA ALA A 37 -2.16 2.98 -11.60
C ALA A 37 -1.64 1.58 -11.97
N GLN A 38 -0.37 1.28 -11.66
CA GLN A 38 0.22 -0.03 -11.92
C GLN A 38 -0.45 -1.14 -11.09
N GLU A 39 -0.73 -0.87 -9.82
CA GLU A 39 -1.39 -1.83 -8.94
C GLU A 39 -2.83 -2.09 -9.35
N GLN A 40 -3.55 -1.05 -9.80
CA GLN A 40 -4.90 -1.15 -10.35
C GLN A 40 -4.93 -1.96 -11.64
N ALA A 41 -3.96 -1.75 -12.54
CA ALA A 41 -3.84 -2.54 -13.77
C ALA A 41 -3.62 -4.03 -13.46
N HIS A 42 -2.75 -4.35 -12.50
CA HIS A 42 -2.55 -5.73 -12.06
C HIS A 42 -3.79 -6.32 -11.37
N MET A 43 -4.49 -5.54 -10.55
CA MET A 43 -5.77 -5.94 -9.97
C MET A 43 -6.79 -6.29 -11.06
N GLY A 44 -6.87 -5.48 -12.13
CA GLY A 44 -7.72 -5.75 -13.28
C GLY A 44 -7.38 -7.07 -13.97
N GLN A 45 -6.10 -7.37 -14.17
CA GLN A 45 -5.65 -8.64 -14.74
C GLN A 45 -6.06 -9.84 -13.86
N LEU A 46 -5.90 -9.74 -12.54
CA LEU A 46 -6.31 -10.78 -11.60
C LEU A 46 -7.83 -11.01 -11.63
N LEU A 47 -8.62 -9.93 -11.65
CA LEU A 47 -10.07 -10.01 -11.77
C LEU A 47 -10.52 -10.72 -13.05
N LEU A 48 -9.84 -10.47 -14.17
CA LEU A 48 -10.10 -11.13 -15.46
C LEU A 48 -9.69 -12.61 -15.46
N SER A 49 -8.62 -12.97 -14.75
CA SER A 49 -8.15 -14.36 -14.65
C SER A 49 -9.14 -15.29 -13.93
N GLY A 50 -10.02 -14.73 -13.10
CA GLY A 50 -10.98 -15.49 -12.30
C GLY A 50 -10.40 -16.15 -11.04
N ASP A 51 -9.11 -16.02 -10.76
CA ASP A 51 -8.47 -16.54 -9.54
C ASP A 51 -8.87 -15.70 -8.32
N ALA A 52 -9.98 -16.10 -7.67
CA ALA A 52 -10.54 -15.38 -6.53
C ALA A 52 -9.56 -15.30 -5.36
N THR A 53 -8.82 -16.37 -5.07
CA THR A 53 -7.88 -16.43 -3.95
C THR A 53 -6.74 -15.45 -4.16
N ARG A 54 -6.09 -15.47 -5.32
CA ARG A 54 -5.00 -14.52 -5.62
C ARG A 54 -5.50 -13.08 -5.68
N THR A 55 -6.70 -12.85 -6.21
CA THR A 55 -7.30 -11.52 -6.27
C THR A 55 -7.51 -10.95 -4.86
N VAL A 56 -8.07 -11.74 -3.95
CA VAL A 56 -8.29 -11.37 -2.55
C VAL A 56 -6.96 -11.11 -1.83
N GLN A 57 -6.00 -12.04 -1.95
CA GLN A 57 -4.68 -11.91 -1.33
C GLN A 57 -3.91 -10.69 -1.86
N TYR A 58 -4.02 -10.41 -3.16
CA TYR A 58 -3.38 -9.24 -3.76
C TYR A 58 -3.97 -7.94 -3.21
N MET A 59 -5.30 -7.78 -3.25
CA MET A 59 -5.96 -6.58 -2.74
C MET A 59 -5.67 -6.37 -1.25
N ALA A 60 -5.75 -7.44 -0.45
CA ALA A 60 -5.43 -7.42 0.97
C ALA A 60 -3.95 -7.07 1.23
N GLY A 61 -3.03 -7.63 0.44
CA GLY A 61 -1.60 -7.37 0.57
C GLY A 61 -1.21 -5.93 0.23
N VAL A 62 -1.81 -5.34 -0.80
CA VAL A 62 -1.60 -3.92 -1.13
C VAL A 62 -2.14 -3.03 -0.01
N TRP A 63 -3.34 -3.32 0.50
CA TRP A 63 -3.92 -2.59 1.64
C TRP A 63 -3.02 -2.68 2.88
N ALA A 64 -2.69 -3.90 3.32
CA ALA A 64 -1.90 -4.13 4.53
C ALA A 64 -0.52 -3.48 4.46
N ALA A 65 0.14 -3.56 3.30
CA ALA A 65 1.44 -2.92 3.11
C ALA A 65 1.36 -1.40 3.30
N LYS A 66 0.34 -0.75 2.74
CA LYS A 66 0.20 0.71 2.79
C LYS A 66 -0.22 1.21 4.16
N GLU A 67 -1.12 0.50 4.83
CA GLU A 67 -1.44 0.75 6.25
C GLU A 67 -0.22 0.57 7.14
N ALA A 68 0.55 -0.51 6.96
CA ALA A 68 1.77 -0.75 7.73
C ALA A 68 2.82 0.35 7.49
N VAL A 69 2.99 0.83 6.25
CA VAL A 69 3.86 1.98 5.96
C VAL A 69 3.39 3.24 6.67
N TYR A 70 2.11 3.57 6.58
CA TYR A 70 1.58 4.79 7.17
C TYR A 70 1.69 4.80 8.69
N LYS A 71 1.42 3.65 9.33
CA LYS A 71 1.68 3.44 10.76
C LYS A 71 3.16 3.63 11.09
N ALA A 72 4.07 3.05 10.31
CA ALA A 72 5.50 3.22 10.53
C ALA A 72 5.97 4.67 10.38
N LEU A 73 5.43 5.42 9.42
CA LEU A 73 5.69 6.85 9.25
C LEU A 73 5.16 7.67 10.44
N SER A 74 3.96 7.34 10.93
CA SER A 74 3.34 8.05 12.05
C SER A 74 4.14 7.95 13.37
N CYS A 75 5.07 7.00 13.48
CA CYS A 75 5.97 6.91 14.63
C CYS A 75 6.97 8.07 14.74
N PHE A 76 7.33 8.73 13.63
CA PHE A 76 8.41 9.73 13.62
C PHE A 76 8.13 10.96 12.76
N VAL A 77 7.13 10.92 11.88
CA VAL A 77 6.67 12.08 11.12
C VAL A 77 5.64 12.84 11.96
N PRO A 78 5.84 14.13 12.26
CA PRO A 78 4.85 14.96 12.94
C PRO A 78 3.50 14.93 12.21
N SER A 79 2.40 14.87 12.97
CA SER A 79 1.04 14.76 12.40
C SER A 79 0.66 15.90 11.45
N ASN A 80 1.17 17.11 11.70
CA ASN A 80 0.98 18.27 10.83
C ASN A 80 1.81 18.23 9.53
N ALA A 81 2.80 17.34 9.44
CA ALA A 81 3.67 17.17 8.28
C ALA A 81 3.35 15.88 7.48
N LEU A 82 2.57 14.95 8.05
CA LEU A 82 2.16 13.72 7.40
C LEU A 82 1.00 14.00 6.43
N PRO A 83 1.15 13.70 5.12
CA PRO A 83 0.05 13.88 4.17
C PRO A 83 -1.16 12.99 4.50
N PRO A 84 -2.33 13.28 3.93
CA PRO A 84 -3.48 12.38 4.02
C PRO A 84 -3.12 10.96 3.57
N ALA A 85 -3.69 9.95 4.24
CA ALA A 85 -3.43 8.54 3.96
C ALA A 85 -3.55 8.20 2.48
N GLN A 86 -4.62 8.68 1.81
CA GLN A 86 -4.82 8.48 0.37
C GLN A 86 -3.64 8.99 -0.49
N THR A 87 -3.04 10.13 -0.14
CA THR A 87 -1.86 10.65 -0.84
C THR A 87 -0.66 9.72 -0.68
N VAL A 88 -0.40 9.25 0.55
CA VAL A 88 0.68 8.29 0.80
C VAL A 88 0.41 6.99 0.04
N TYR A 89 -0.85 6.53 0.03
CA TYR A 89 -1.23 5.26 -0.53
C TYR A 89 -1.16 5.24 -2.05
N SER A 90 -1.95 6.06 -2.75
CA SER A 90 -2.09 5.94 -4.20
C SER A 90 -1.08 6.75 -5.00
N GLN A 91 -0.42 7.74 -4.39
CA GLN A 91 0.45 8.68 -5.11
C GLN A 91 1.93 8.53 -4.78
N LEU A 92 2.28 8.11 -3.57
CA LEU A 92 3.68 7.98 -3.15
C LEU A 92 4.16 6.52 -3.11
N MET A 93 3.43 5.66 -2.42
CA MET A 93 3.90 4.31 -2.08
C MET A 93 3.40 3.27 -3.06
N HIS A 94 4.33 2.59 -3.72
CA HIS A 94 4.04 1.54 -4.68
C HIS A 94 4.52 0.19 -4.15
N LYS A 95 3.58 -0.73 -3.94
CA LYS A 95 3.88 -2.11 -3.62
C LYS A 95 4.07 -2.89 -4.92
N HIS A 96 5.19 -3.57 -5.03
CA HIS A 96 5.47 -4.50 -6.12
C HIS A 96 6.22 -5.72 -5.57
N ASN A 97 6.53 -6.68 -6.43
CA ASN A 97 7.37 -7.83 -6.06
C ASN A 97 8.65 -7.82 -6.89
N VAL A 98 9.78 -8.04 -6.25
CA VAL A 98 11.04 -8.39 -6.92
C VAL A 98 11.21 -9.90 -6.77
N GLY A 99 10.88 -10.65 -7.82
CA GLY A 99 10.72 -12.11 -7.74
C GLY A 99 9.60 -12.49 -6.77
N LYS A 100 9.93 -13.21 -5.70
CA LYS A 100 8.99 -13.58 -4.62
C LYS A 100 9.02 -12.61 -3.42
N CYS A 101 9.88 -11.60 -3.44
CA CYS A 101 10.04 -10.67 -2.33
C CYS A 101 9.11 -9.46 -2.49
N PRO A 102 8.22 -9.17 -1.51
CA PRO A 102 7.42 -7.96 -1.53
C PRO A 102 8.31 -6.73 -1.26
N THR A 103 8.20 -5.72 -2.12
CA THR A 103 9.03 -4.52 -2.07
C THR A 103 8.16 -3.27 -2.13
N LEU A 104 8.61 -2.23 -1.44
CA LEU A 104 8.05 -0.88 -1.52
C LEU A 104 9.01 0.02 -2.28
N SER A 105 8.48 0.75 -3.26
CA SER A 105 9.15 1.88 -3.87
C SER A 105 8.33 3.15 -3.65
N THR A 106 9.04 4.28 -3.70
CA THR A 106 8.46 5.61 -3.67
C THR A 106 8.49 6.20 -5.07
N LEU A 107 7.45 6.92 -5.47
CA LEU A 107 7.47 7.68 -6.71
C LEU A 107 8.55 8.78 -6.65
N GLU A 108 9.56 8.70 -7.51
CA GLU A 108 10.67 9.67 -7.53
C GLU A 108 10.21 11.07 -7.97
N SER A 109 9.22 11.13 -8.87
CA SER A 109 8.63 12.38 -9.35
C SER A 109 7.58 12.98 -8.39
N PHE A 110 7.40 12.40 -7.20
CA PHE A 110 6.41 12.85 -6.22
C PHE A 110 6.54 14.33 -5.84
N PRO A 111 7.72 14.90 -5.52
CA PRO A 111 7.81 16.32 -5.17
C PRO A 111 7.49 17.25 -6.35
N GLN A 112 7.70 16.84 -7.60
CA GLN A 112 7.33 17.63 -8.78
C GLN A 112 5.82 17.60 -9.04
N LEU A 113 5.18 16.44 -8.84
CA LEU A 113 3.74 16.27 -9.04
C LEU A 113 2.91 16.80 -7.86
N TYR A 114 3.48 16.80 -6.66
CA TYR A 114 2.83 17.23 -5.42
C TYR A 114 3.73 18.20 -4.63
N PRO A 115 3.97 19.42 -5.14
CA PRO A 115 4.89 20.39 -4.53
C PRO A 115 4.56 20.73 -3.08
N GLN A 116 3.26 20.72 -2.71
CA GLN A 116 2.81 20.95 -1.34
C GLN A 116 3.33 19.91 -0.32
N HIS A 117 3.85 18.77 -0.79
CA HIS A 117 4.43 17.72 0.05
C HIS A 117 5.95 17.56 -0.13
N GLU A 118 6.61 18.51 -0.80
CA GLU A 118 8.06 18.48 -1.04
C GLU A 118 8.85 18.38 0.27
N GLN A 119 8.52 19.23 1.26
CA GLN A 119 9.21 19.21 2.55
C GLN A 119 9.07 17.85 3.27
N PHE A 120 7.88 17.25 3.20
CA PHE A 120 7.64 15.92 3.76
C PHE A 120 8.51 14.88 3.05
N TYR A 121 8.53 14.90 1.72
CA TYR A 121 9.30 13.96 0.92
C TYR A 121 10.80 14.08 1.20
N SER A 122 11.37 15.27 1.07
CA SER A 122 12.80 15.54 1.22
C SER A 122 13.30 15.25 2.64
N LYS A 123 12.48 15.53 3.66
CA LYS A 123 12.89 15.35 5.07
C LYS A 123 12.69 13.93 5.59
N TYR A 124 11.61 13.24 5.20
CA TYR A 124 11.21 11.97 5.83
C TYR A 124 11.26 10.77 4.89
N ILE A 125 11.10 10.96 3.58
CA ILE A 125 11.01 9.85 2.61
C ILE A 125 12.35 9.61 1.93
N LEU A 126 12.92 10.65 1.32
CA LEU A 126 14.19 10.56 0.59
C LEU A 126 15.35 9.97 1.41
N PRO A 127 15.59 10.36 2.69
CA PRO A 127 16.66 9.79 3.50
C PRO A 127 16.31 8.45 4.15
N SER A 128 15.13 7.89 3.87
CA SER A 128 14.62 6.70 4.54
C SER A 128 14.66 5.46 3.65
N ARG A 129 14.98 4.32 4.27
CA ARG A 129 14.87 2.99 3.72
C ARG A 129 13.68 2.29 4.36
N MET A 130 12.83 1.69 3.52
CA MET A 130 11.66 0.92 3.95
C MET A 130 11.84 -0.55 3.57
N LEU A 131 11.54 -1.44 4.49
CA LEU A 131 11.48 -2.89 4.25
C LEU A 131 10.06 -3.36 4.52
N LEU A 132 9.60 -4.32 3.71
CA LEU A 132 8.26 -4.89 3.79
C LEU A 132 8.37 -6.41 3.90
N SER A 133 7.57 -7.00 4.77
CA SER A 133 7.29 -8.44 4.79
C SER A 133 5.79 -8.64 4.85
N ILE A 134 5.29 -9.60 4.06
CA ILE A 134 3.88 -9.97 4.05
C ILE A 134 3.80 -11.48 4.26
N SER A 135 2.91 -11.89 5.14
CA SER A 135 2.56 -13.30 5.36
C SER A 135 1.05 -13.46 5.36
N HIS A 136 0.56 -14.65 5.05
CA HIS A 136 -0.84 -14.99 5.18
C HIS A 136 -0.98 -16.45 5.61
N ASP A 137 -1.96 -16.73 6.45
CA ASP A 137 -2.35 -18.08 6.83
C ASP A 137 -3.83 -18.09 7.22
N GLY A 138 -4.54 -19.15 6.83
CA GLY A 138 -6.00 -19.23 6.94
C GLY A 138 -6.71 -17.99 6.39
N ASP A 139 -7.55 -17.36 7.22
CA ASP A 139 -8.37 -16.20 6.85
C ASP A 139 -7.69 -14.84 7.05
N TYR A 140 -6.38 -14.81 7.35
CA TYR A 140 -5.68 -13.58 7.70
C TYR A 140 -4.45 -13.35 6.84
N LEU A 141 -4.19 -12.07 6.55
CA LEU A 141 -2.95 -11.58 5.98
C LEU A 141 -2.38 -10.51 6.89
N ILE A 142 -1.07 -10.56 7.11
CA ILE A 142 -0.34 -9.59 7.92
C ILE A 142 0.79 -8.95 7.12
N ALA A 143 0.98 -7.65 7.29
CA ALA A 143 2.13 -6.93 6.76
C ALA A 143 2.93 -6.28 7.88
N TYR A 144 4.25 -6.36 7.77
CA TYR A 144 5.21 -5.70 8.64
C TYR A 144 6.06 -4.75 7.81
N THR A 145 6.17 -3.51 8.26
CA THR A 145 7.03 -2.50 7.65
C THR A 145 7.98 -1.94 8.69
N THR A 146 9.26 -1.80 8.32
CA THR A 146 10.25 -1.04 9.09
C THR A 146 10.75 0.13 8.27
N VAL A 147 10.88 1.29 8.91
CA VAL A 147 11.51 2.49 8.32
C VAL A 147 12.80 2.78 9.09
N SER A 148 13.88 3.06 8.37
CA SER A 148 15.20 3.37 8.92
C SER A 148 15.89 4.45 8.08
N LYS A 149 16.94 5.09 8.59
CA LYS A 149 17.77 5.96 7.76
C LYS A 149 18.54 5.10 6.75
N LYS A 150 18.72 5.62 5.53
CA LYS A 150 19.60 5.03 4.52
C LYS A 150 21.05 5.02 4.99
#